data_AF-A0ABD2Q7F2-F1
#
_entry.id   AF-A0ABD2Q7F2-F1
#
_cell.length_a   1.000
_cell.length_b   1.000
_cell.length_c   1.000
_cell.angle_alpha   90.00
_cell.angle_beta   90.00
_cell.angle_gamma   90.00
#
_symmetry.space_group_name_H-M   'P 1'
#
loop_
_entity.id
_entity.type
_entity.pdbx_description
1 polymer ?
#
loop_
_entity_poly.entity_id
_entity_poly.type
_entity_poly.pdbx_seq_one_letter_code
_entity_poly.pdbx_strand_id
1 'polypeptide(L)'
;MTTVMDANEQKERIEAKRERKAARTLAIITGCFLSCWLPFSLTALINPLCPTFHVPDELRDVLNWLGFINSLLNPIIYTIFSPDFRNAFRKIIFGRYINPKSRPSRL
;
A
#
# COMPACT_ATOMS: atom_id res chain seq x y z
N MET A 1 30.25 30.48 2.59
CA MET A 1 29.70 29.84 3.81
C MET A 1 28.18 29.90 3.82
N THR A 2 27.56 31.05 3.55
CA THR A 2 26.11 31.26 3.38
C THR A 2 25.45 30.36 2.33
N THR A 3 26.01 30.27 1.12
CA THR A 3 25.49 29.42 0.04
C THR A 3 25.41 27.93 0.35
N VAL A 4 26.27 27.43 1.26
CA VAL A 4 26.31 26.02 1.63
C VAL A 4 25.23 25.71 2.69
N MET A 5 24.96 26.65 3.59
CA MET A 5 23.84 26.59 4.52
C MET A 5 22.50 26.63 3.78
N ASP A 6 22.34 27.53 2.81
CA ASP A 6 21.11 27.62 2.00
C ASP A 6 20.84 26.31 1.24
N ALA A 7 21.87 25.70 0.64
CA ALA A 7 21.75 24.43 -0.06
C ALA A 7 21.36 23.27 0.88
N ASN A 8 21.89 23.24 2.09
CA ASN A 8 21.59 22.20 3.07
C ASN A 8 20.15 22.32 3.60
N GLU A 9 19.69 23.54 3.88
CA GLU A 9 18.32 23.79 4.34
C GLU A 9 17.26 23.47 3.26
N GLN A 10 17.55 23.77 1.99
CA GLN A 10 16.69 23.34 0.88
C GLN A 10 16.61 21.82 0.76
N LYS A 11 17.74 21.12 0.93
CA LYS A 11 17.80 19.66 0.89
C LYS A 11 16.97 19.04 2.02
N GLU A 12 17.11 19.54 3.25
CA GLU A 12 16.31 19.11 4.41
C GLU A 12 14.81 19.34 4.20
N ARG A 13 14.41 20.49 3.65
CA ARG A 13 13.00 20.78 3.31
C ARG A 13 12.43 19.81 2.27
N ILE A 14 13.23 19.40 1.28
CA ILE A 14 12.83 18.43 0.25
C ILE A 14 12.69 17.03 0.86
N GLU A 15 13.64 16.63 1.70
CA GLU A 15 13.62 15.35 2.40
C GLU A 15 12.41 15.25 3.34
N ALA A 16 12.16 16.28 4.16
CA ALA A 16 10.99 16.34 5.04
C ALA A 16 9.65 16.27 4.28
N LYS A 17 9.55 16.90 3.09
CA LYS A 17 8.36 16.79 2.24
C LYS A 17 8.16 15.36 1.73
N ARG A 18 9.25 14.67 1.37
CA ARG A 18 9.22 13.28 0.91
C ARG A 18 8.81 12.34 2.04
N GLU A 19 9.35 12.54 3.23
CA GLU A 19 9.01 11.78 4.44
C GLU A 19 7.53 11.94 4.81
N ARG A 20 7.01 13.18 4.85
CA ARG A 20 5.58 13.43 5.10
C ARG A 20 4.68 12.74 4.09
N LYS A 21 5.07 12.69 2.82
CA LYS A 21 4.33 11.97 1.78
C LYS A 21 4.32 10.46 2.03
N ALA A 22 5.46 9.88 2.40
CA ALA A 22 5.57 8.47 2.76
C ALA A 22 4.75 8.14 4.02
N ALA A 23 4.83 8.98 5.05
CA ALA A 23 4.04 8.81 6.27
C ALA A 23 2.52 8.91 6.01
N ARG A 24 2.08 9.85 5.17
CA ARG A 24 0.67 9.95 4.75
C ARG A 24 0.20 8.70 4.02
N THR A 25 1.03 8.19 3.11
CA THR A 25 0.79 6.91 2.45
C THR A 25 0.62 5.80 3.48
N LEU A 26 1.57 5.64 4.40
CA LEU A 26 1.53 4.60 5.42
C LEU A 26 0.27 4.71 6.28
N ALA A 27 -0.09 5.92 6.70
CA ALA A 27 -1.32 6.17 7.46
C ALA A 27 -2.59 5.75 6.71
N ILE A 28 -2.68 6.03 5.39
CA ILE A 28 -3.82 5.59 4.56
C ILE A 28 -3.86 4.06 4.48
N ILE A 29 -2.71 3.42 4.22
CA ILE A 29 -2.61 1.95 4.11
C ILE A 29 -3.04 1.29 5.41
N THR A 30 -2.47 1.74 6.53
CA THR A 30 -2.80 1.22 7.85
C THR A 30 -4.26 1.49 8.20
N GLY A 31 -4.80 2.67 7.87
CA GLY A 31 -6.20 3.00 8.10
C GLY A 31 -7.15 2.09 7.31
N CYS A 32 -6.90 1.88 6.02
CA CYS A 32 -7.68 0.96 5.19
C CYS A 32 -7.60 -0.47 5.72
N PHE A 33 -6.39 -0.97 6.00
CA PHE A 33 -6.18 -2.29 6.55
C PHE A 33 -6.95 -2.50 7.85
N LEU A 34 -6.83 -1.56 8.81
CA LEU A 34 -7.55 -1.62 10.08
C LEU A 34 -9.06 -1.55 9.88
N SER A 35 -9.56 -0.68 9.02
CA SER A 35 -11.01 -0.56 8.77
C SER A 35 -11.61 -1.82 8.15
N CYS A 36 -10.85 -2.52 7.29
CA CYS A 36 -11.30 -3.77 6.68
C CYS A 36 -11.11 -4.98 7.62
N TRP A 37 -10.13 -4.93 8.53
CA TRP A 37 -9.75 -6.05 9.37
C TRP A 37 -10.44 -6.06 10.75
N LEU A 38 -10.63 -4.88 11.36
CA LEU A 38 -11.24 -4.72 12.68
C LEU A 38 -12.61 -5.37 12.80
N PRO A 39 -13.59 -5.09 11.92
CA PRO A 39 -14.94 -5.59 12.14
C PRO A 39 -15.01 -7.12 11.98
N PHE A 40 -14.23 -7.71 11.08
CA PHE A 40 -14.09 -9.16 10.97
C PHE A 40 -13.45 -9.79 12.23
N SER A 41 -12.35 -9.19 12.72
CA SER A 41 -11.65 -9.68 13.92
C SER A 41 -12.50 -9.59 15.18
N LEU A 42 -13.27 -8.51 15.33
CA LEU A 42 -14.22 -8.32 16.43
C LEU A 42 -15.31 -9.39 16.40
N THR A 43 -15.93 -9.64 15.24
CA THR A 43 -16.94 -10.71 15.12
C THR A 43 -16.34 -12.09 15.41
N ALA A 44 -15.14 -12.39 14.92
CA ALA A 44 -14.46 -13.65 15.19
C ALA A 44 -14.11 -13.85 16.68
N LEU A 45 -13.82 -12.77 17.41
CA LEU A 45 -13.58 -12.79 18.86
C LEU A 45 -14.87 -12.88 19.68
N ILE A 46 -15.92 -12.15 19.29
CA ILE A 46 -17.19 -12.08 20.04
C ILE A 46 -17.98 -13.37 19.90
N ASN A 47 -17.98 -14.00 18.72
CA ASN A 47 -18.76 -15.20 18.43
C ASN A 47 -18.52 -16.37 19.44
N PRO A 48 -17.27 -16.72 19.81
CA PRO A 48 -17.04 -17.72 20.86
C PRO A 48 -17.29 -17.22 22.29
N LEU A 49 -17.21 -15.91 22.54
CA LEU A 49 -17.35 -15.31 23.88
C LEU A 49 -18.81 -15.03 24.26
N CYS A 50 -19.68 -14.82 23.28
CA CYS A 50 -21.08 -14.48 23.49
C CYS A 50 -21.96 -15.23 22.46
N PRO A 51 -22.31 -16.51 22.71
CA PRO A 51 -23.09 -17.33 21.78
C PRO A 51 -24.51 -16.80 21.50
N THR A 52 -25.01 -15.94 22.38
CA THR A 52 -26.32 -15.28 22.24
C THR A 52 -26.27 -14.07 21.30
N PHE A 53 -25.07 -13.56 20.98
CA PHE A 53 -24.91 -12.46 20.05
C PHE A 53 -24.96 -12.97 18.61
N HIS A 54 -26.13 -12.91 18.00
CA HIS A 54 -26.30 -13.22 16.59
C HIS A 54 -25.97 -11.99 15.74
N VAL A 55 -24.93 -12.12 14.93
CA VAL A 55 -24.64 -11.17 13.85
C VAL A 55 -25.62 -11.43 12.72
N PRO A 56 -26.36 -10.42 12.21
CA PRO A 56 -27.24 -10.57 11.05
C PRO A 56 -26.48 -11.14 9.85
N ASP A 57 -27.14 -12.00 9.08
CA ASP A 57 -26.51 -12.68 7.94
C ASP A 57 -25.98 -11.69 6.90
N GLU A 58 -26.70 -10.58 6.67
CA GLU A 58 -26.28 -9.51 5.77
C GLU A 58 -24.98 -8.85 6.24
N LEU A 59 -24.81 -8.68 7.55
CA LEU A 59 -23.59 -8.12 8.11
C LEU A 59 -22.43 -9.11 7.98
N ARG A 60 -22.70 -10.40 8.16
CA ARG A 60 -21.71 -11.47 7.95
C ARG A 60 -21.21 -11.52 6.51
N ASP A 61 -22.12 -11.37 5.55
CA ASP A 61 -21.77 -11.31 4.13
C ASP A 61 -20.90 -10.09 3.85
N VAL A 62 -21.28 -8.91 4.32
CA VAL A 62 -20.48 -7.69 4.16
C VAL A 62 -19.09 -7.85 4.76
N LEU A 63 -18.95 -8.48 5.94
CA LEU A 63 -17.66 -8.75 6.58
C LEU A 63 -16.79 -9.70 5.74
N ASN A 64 -17.39 -10.74 5.16
CA ASN A 64 -16.69 -11.66 4.26
C ASN A 64 -16.21 -10.95 3.00
N TRP A 65 -17.05 -10.12 2.39
CA TRP A 65 -16.68 -9.28 1.25
C TRP A 65 -15.56 -8.30 1.62
N LEU A 66 -15.58 -7.73 2.82
CA LEU A 66 -14.49 -6.89 3.35
C LEU A 66 -13.17 -7.66 3.44
N GLY A 67 -13.20 -8.93 3.85
CA GLY A 67 -12.04 -9.81 3.88
C GLY A 67 -11.45 -10.08 2.50
N PHE A 68 -12.29 -10.31 1.49
CA PHE A 68 -11.84 -10.44 0.10
C PHE A 68 -11.25 -9.13 -0.44
N ILE A 69 -11.88 -7.99 -0.12
CA ILE A 69 -11.39 -6.66 -0.48
C ILE A 69 -10.02 -6.39 0.17
N ASN A 70 -9.75 -6.86 1.40
CA ASN A 70 -8.44 -6.71 2.04
C ASN A 70 -7.31 -7.34 1.22
N SER A 71 -7.55 -8.53 0.67
CA SER A 71 -6.59 -9.18 -0.25
C SER A 71 -6.42 -8.41 -1.56
N LEU A 72 -7.50 -7.84 -2.10
CA LEU A 72 -7.53 -7.04 -3.34
C LEU A 72 -6.88 -5.66 -3.16
N LEU A 73 -6.97 -5.11 -1.95
CA LEU A 73 -6.34 -3.87 -1.56
C LEU A 73 -4.83 -3.97 -1.57
N ASN A 74 -4.23 -5.14 -1.32
CA ASN A 74 -2.77 -5.30 -1.31
C ASN A 74 -2.14 -4.84 -2.66
N PRO A 75 -2.46 -5.41 -3.84
CA PRO A 75 -1.97 -4.89 -5.12
C PRO A 75 -2.33 -3.42 -5.38
N ILE A 76 -3.55 -2.98 -5.05
CA ILE A 76 -4.02 -1.61 -5.32
C ILE A 76 -3.24 -0.59 -4.49
N ILE A 77 -3.01 -0.89 -3.21
CA ILE A 77 -2.23 -0.08 -2.29
C ILE A 77 -0.79 0.03 -2.80
N TYR A 78 -0.14 -1.10 -3.10
CA TYR A 78 1.24 -1.06 -3.58
C TYR A 78 1.34 -0.33 -4.93
N THR A 79 0.40 -0.55 -5.84
CA THR A 79 0.35 0.12 -7.14
C THR A 79 -0.19 1.55 -7.11
N ILE A 80 -0.68 2.10 -6.00
CA ILE A 80 -1.03 3.54 -5.92
C ILE A 80 0.06 4.32 -5.20
N PHE A 81 0.63 3.71 -4.17
CA PHE A 81 1.42 4.43 -3.19
C PHE A 81 2.93 4.15 -3.26
N SER A 82 3.37 3.08 -3.92
CA SER A 82 4.78 2.86 -4.23
C SER A 82 5.05 3.20 -5.70
N PRO A 83 5.73 4.32 -5.99
CA PRO A 83 6.11 4.69 -7.35
C PRO A 83 6.98 3.60 -8.01
N ASP A 84 7.83 2.96 -7.22
CA ASP A 84 8.70 1.88 -7.68
C ASP A 84 7.88 0.63 -8.04
N PHE A 85 6.88 0.30 -7.22
CA PHE A 85 5.95 -0.80 -7.51
C PHE A 85 5.06 -0.49 -8.71
N ARG A 86 4.57 0.76 -8.86
CA ARG A 86 3.89 1.24 -10.07
C ARG A 86 4.73 1.04 -11.31
N ASN A 87 5.99 1.44 -11.25
CA ASN A 87 6.90 1.34 -12.38
C ASN A 87 7.22 -0.11 -12.73
N ALA A 88 7.41 -0.98 -11.73
CA ALA A 88 7.59 -2.41 -11.93
C ALA A 88 6.32 -3.08 -12.49
N PHE A 89 5.15 -2.80 -11.91
CA PHE A 89 3.86 -3.33 -12.35
C PHE A 89 3.52 -2.88 -13.78
N ARG A 90 3.81 -1.61 -14.11
CA ARG A 90 3.66 -1.08 -15.47
C ARG A 90 4.64 -1.73 -16.45
N LYS A 91 5.87 -2.04 -16.03
CA LYS A 91 6.83 -2.82 -16.86
C LYS A 91 6.35 -4.24 -17.12
N ILE A 92 5.73 -4.88 -16.12
CA ILE A 92 5.17 -6.23 -16.23
C ILE A 92 3.95 -6.24 -17.17
N ILE A 93 3.03 -5.29 -17.03
CA ILE A 93 1.80 -5.24 -17.84
C ILE A 93 2.04 -4.71 -19.26
N PHE A 94 2.83 -3.66 -19.43
CA PHE A 94 3.01 -2.97 -20.72
C PHE A 94 4.33 -3.30 -21.42
N GLY A 95 5.07 -4.30 -20.94
CA GLY A 95 6.12 -4.98 -21.69
C GLY A 95 7.07 -4.06 -22.48
N ARG A 96 7.95 -3.33 -21.80
CA ARG A 96 9.27 -3.03 -22.38
C ARG A 96 10.33 -3.80 -21.62
N TYR A 97 10.39 -5.08 -21.92
CA TYR A 97 11.56 -5.91 -21.67
C TYR A 97 12.65 -5.44 -22.66
N ILE A 98 13.31 -4.31 -22.38
CA ILE A 98 14.58 -4.05 -23.06
C ILE A 98 15.56 -5.05 -22.47
N ASN A 99 15.76 -6.17 -23.17
CA ASN A 99 16.83 -7.09 -22.88
C ASN A 99 18.16 -6.35 -23.15
N PRO A 100 18.99 -6.06 -22.13
CA PRO A 100 20.24 -5.35 -22.34
C PRO A 100 21.33 -6.22 -22.99
N LYS A 101 21.03 -7.46 -23.41
CA LYS A 101 22.00 -8.40 -24.00
C LYS A 101 21.96 -8.50 -25.54
N SER A 102 21.58 -7.45 -26.25
CA SER A 102 21.96 -7.26 -27.65
C SER A 102 23.21 -6.37 -27.75
N ARG A 103 24.31 -6.78 -27.12
CA ARG A 103 25.63 -6.35 -27.60
C ARG A 103 26.03 -7.35 -28.68
N PRO A 104 26.05 -6.98 -29.97
CA PRO A 104 26.69 -7.82 -30.95
C PRO A 104 28.17 -7.90 -30.56
N SER A 105 28.65 -9.11 -30.33
CA SER A 105 30.07 -9.41 -30.25
C SER A 105 30.69 -8.93 -31.56
N ARG A 106 31.34 -7.76 -31.52
CA ARG A 106 32.16 -7.29 -32.63
C ARG A 106 33.29 -8.30 -32.81
N LEU A 107 33.19 -9.05 -33.91
CA LEU A 107 34.34 -9.60 -34.61
C LEU A 107 35.18 -8.43 -35.14
#